data_AF-A0A2A3AX25-F1
#
_entry.id   AF-A0A2A3AX25-F1
#
_cell.length_a   1.000
_cell.length_b   1.000
_cell.length_c   1.000
_cell.angle_alpha   90.00
_cell.angle_beta   90.00
_cell.angle_gamma   90.00
#
_symmetry.space_group_name_H-M   'P 1'
#
loop_
_entity.id
_entity.type
_entity.pdbx_description
1 polymer ?
#
loop_
_entity_poly.entity_id
_entity_poly.type
_entity_poly.pdbx_seq_one_letter_code
_entity_poly.pdbx_strand_id
1 'polypeptide(L)'
;MFGPQHLKHLIKFLDGVDQALSQRMLRKHPPDEPALTNELCALLDADTQRAEERLSYTLDQLNIDLAAAGDGLDFEVTLDTYPHNTAMERHVSQSDFGLVLSYDNRILPKENWSKAYLVQAKRLFRNSTSGEYDDRAMFRAVDNEQQIRLRRLATILGDDALRYGLFCPQTPALPNVTRTKVRALHTRSLSSKIFDYSGGLELRDFLARNGGIDAGIWLRSTVGRPTSLMELHNEAFKSAVPFTWFIIEHFTLTFARTTLRETLDSIVTPGRPDNDRVRQIVTGDHQAIRELIKELEQAGEDRDAPATITVLPRHTISVRVTVGGALLPDEAPAHID
;
A
#
# COMPACT_ATOMS: atom_id res chain seq x y z
N MET A 1 4.35 -11.46 14.21
CA MET A 1 4.11 -10.12 13.60
C MET A 1 5.36 -9.29 13.83
N PHE A 2 5.54 -8.15 13.15
CA PHE A 2 6.76 -7.37 13.38
C PHE A 2 6.76 -6.75 14.78
N GLY A 3 7.79 -7.08 15.57
CA GLY A 3 8.12 -6.35 16.80
C GLY A 3 8.86 -5.03 16.50
N PRO A 4 8.95 -4.11 17.48
CA PRO A 4 9.62 -2.81 17.31
C PRO A 4 11.04 -2.91 16.72
N GLN A 5 11.82 -3.90 17.15
CA GLN A 5 13.18 -4.16 16.65
C GLN A 5 13.26 -4.41 15.14
N HIS A 6 12.19 -4.91 14.52
CA HIS A 6 12.12 -5.17 13.08
C HIS A 6 11.75 -3.92 12.28
N LEU A 7 10.93 -3.04 12.86
CA LEU A 7 10.31 -1.93 12.16
C LEU A 7 11.34 -0.95 11.60
N LYS A 8 12.41 -0.65 12.34
CA LYS A 8 13.51 0.21 11.84
C LYS A 8 14.12 -0.29 10.52
N HIS A 9 14.23 -1.62 10.34
CA HIS A 9 14.79 -2.22 9.13
C HIS A 9 13.78 -2.17 7.98
N LEU A 10 12.52 -2.51 8.27
CA LEU A 10 11.44 -2.43 7.29
C LEU A 10 11.19 -0.99 6.80
N ILE A 11 11.18 -0.02 7.72
CA ILE A 11 11.08 1.42 7.40
C ILE A 11 12.22 1.82 6.47
N LYS A 12 13.47 1.49 6.83
CA LYS A 12 14.64 1.81 6.02
C LYS A 12 14.56 1.27 4.60
N PHE A 13 14.09 0.03 4.44
CA PHE A 13 13.88 -0.59 3.13
C PHE A 13 12.79 0.10 2.31
N LEU A 14 11.60 0.28 2.89
CA LEU A 14 10.45 0.88 2.19
C LEU A 14 10.69 2.35 1.85
N ASP A 15 11.37 3.11 2.71
CA ASP A 15 11.77 4.49 2.42
C ASP A 15 12.83 4.56 1.31
N GLY A 16 13.69 3.54 1.19
CA GLY A 16 14.61 3.39 0.06
C GLY A 16 13.86 3.20 -1.27
N VAL A 17 12.81 2.37 -1.27
CA VAL A 17 11.92 2.20 -2.43
C VAL A 17 11.20 3.50 -2.79
N ASP A 18 10.62 4.17 -1.79
CA ASP A 18 9.95 5.47 -1.94
C ASP A 18 10.89 6.52 -2.54
N GLN A 19 12.09 6.65 -1.97
CA GLN A 19 13.11 7.58 -2.45
C GLN A 19 13.51 7.29 -3.90
N ALA A 20 13.82 6.04 -4.23
CA ALA A 20 14.24 5.64 -5.57
C ALA A 20 13.18 5.98 -6.63
N LEU A 21 11.91 5.72 -6.32
CA LEU A 21 10.80 6.04 -7.22
C LEU A 21 10.58 7.56 -7.34
N SER A 22 10.52 8.27 -6.22
CA SER A 22 10.24 9.71 -6.20
C SER A 22 11.34 10.57 -6.83
N GLN A 23 12.59 10.13 -6.81
CA GLN A 23 13.66 10.81 -7.56
C GLN A 23 13.37 10.86 -9.07
N ARG A 24 12.65 9.88 -9.63
CA ARG A 24 12.29 9.91 -11.06
C ARG A 24 11.31 11.02 -11.40
N MET A 25 10.50 11.47 -10.44
CA MET A 25 9.60 12.62 -10.62
C MET A 25 10.36 13.94 -10.82
N LEU A 26 11.63 14.00 -10.40
CA LEU A 26 12.45 15.21 -10.52
C LEU A 26 13.08 15.37 -11.91
N ARG A 27 13.03 14.34 -12.76
CA ARG A 27 13.51 14.41 -14.15
C ARG A 27 12.82 15.52 -14.93
N LYS A 28 13.52 16.08 -15.94
CA LYS A 28 12.95 17.08 -16.85
C LYS A 28 11.62 16.61 -17.47
N HIS A 29 11.56 15.33 -17.82
CA HIS A 29 10.35 14.64 -18.25
C HIS A 29 10.06 13.51 -17.25
N PRO A 30 9.23 13.78 -16.22
CA PRO A 30 8.82 12.74 -15.27
C PRO A 30 8.11 11.59 -16.01
N PRO A 31 8.34 10.33 -15.61
CA PRO A 31 7.60 9.20 -16.18
C PRO A 31 6.08 9.36 -15.98
N ASP A 32 5.30 8.71 -16.84
CA ASP A 32 3.86 8.61 -16.67
C ASP A 32 3.49 7.57 -15.60
N GLU A 33 2.21 7.51 -15.27
CA GLU A 33 1.66 6.63 -14.24
C GLU A 33 1.99 5.15 -14.48
N PRO A 34 1.82 4.57 -15.68
CA PRO A 34 2.20 3.18 -15.93
C PRO A 34 3.69 2.92 -15.74
N ALA A 35 4.57 3.83 -16.19
CA ALA A 35 6.01 3.67 -16.01
C ALA A 35 6.43 3.76 -14.53
N LEU A 36 5.78 4.62 -13.73
CA LEU A 36 6.00 4.68 -12.27
C LEU A 36 5.51 3.41 -11.58
N THR A 37 4.34 2.89 -11.96
CA THR A 37 3.81 1.63 -11.41
C THR A 37 4.72 0.44 -11.72
N ASN A 38 5.18 0.31 -12.98
CA ASN A 38 6.11 -0.75 -13.37
C ASN A 38 7.44 -0.64 -12.61
N GLU A 39 7.93 0.59 -12.43
CA GLU A 39 9.14 0.81 -11.65
C GLU A 39 8.94 0.45 -10.17
N LEU A 40 7.80 0.80 -9.57
CA LEU A 40 7.47 0.37 -8.21
C LEU A 40 7.45 -1.15 -8.11
N CYS A 41 6.81 -1.83 -9.06
CA CYS A 41 6.76 -3.29 -9.09
C CYS A 41 8.17 -3.90 -9.22
N ALA A 42 9.03 -3.34 -10.09
CA ALA A 42 10.42 -3.75 -10.24
C ALA A 42 11.25 -3.52 -8.96
N LEU A 43 11.06 -2.38 -8.29
CA LEU A 43 11.68 -2.10 -6.99
C LEU A 43 11.13 -3.00 -5.88
N LEU A 44 9.97 -3.62 -6.06
CA LEU A 44 9.37 -4.60 -5.16
C LEU A 44 9.46 -6.03 -5.72
N ASP A 45 10.39 -6.29 -6.64
CA ASP A 45 10.64 -7.60 -7.19
C ASP A 45 12.02 -8.10 -6.75
N ALA A 46 12.06 -9.23 -6.06
CA ALA A 46 13.29 -9.75 -5.46
C ALA A 46 14.37 -10.07 -6.52
N ASP A 47 13.97 -10.64 -7.65
CA ASP A 47 14.89 -11.04 -8.71
C ASP A 47 15.45 -9.82 -9.44
N THR A 48 14.59 -8.84 -9.71
CA THR A 48 15.00 -7.56 -10.31
C THR A 48 15.96 -6.79 -9.40
N GLN A 49 15.69 -6.72 -8.08
CA GLN A 49 16.61 -6.07 -7.15
C GLN A 49 18.01 -6.70 -7.15
N ARG A 50 18.09 -8.04 -7.19
CA ARG A 50 19.37 -8.77 -7.22
C ARG A 50 20.13 -8.57 -8.52
N ALA A 51 19.40 -8.44 -9.63
CA ALA A 51 20.02 -8.25 -10.94
C ALA A 51 20.52 -6.80 -11.17
N GLU A 52 19.84 -5.80 -10.61
CA GLU A 52 20.03 -4.41 -11.00
C GLU A 52 20.58 -3.49 -9.89
N GLU A 53 20.69 -3.98 -8.64
CA GLU A 53 21.29 -3.26 -7.50
C GLU A 53 20.77 -1.82 -7.30
N ARG A 54 19.47 -1.59 -7.57
CA ARG A 54 18.88 -0.23 -7.60
C ARG A 54 18.72 0.43 -6.22
N LEU A 55 18.77 -0.35 -5.14
CA LEU A 55 18.54 0.12 -3.77
C LEU A 55 19.83 0.02 -2.96
N SER A 56 20.15 1.09 -2.20
CA SER A 56 21.29 1.08 -1.27
C SER A 56 21.10 0.14 -0.07
N TYR A 57 19.85 -0.20 0.24
CA TYR A 57 19.46 -1.18 1.25
C TYR A 57 18.53 -2.20 0.59
N THR A 58 19.10 -3.34 0.21
CA THR A 58 18.43 -4.38 -0.59
C THR A 58 17.54 -5.28 0.25
N LEU A 59 16.66 -6.05 -0.40
CA LEU A 59 15.86 -7.08 0.26
C LEU A 59 16.73 -8.13 0.98
N ASP A 60 17.86 -8.52 0.38
CA ASP A 60 18.76 -9.50 0.99
C ASP A 60 19.40 -8.93 2.27
N GLN A 61 19.80 -7.65 2.27
CA GLN A 61 20.29 -6.99 3.49
C GLN A 61 19.19 -6.84 4.55
N LEU A 62 17.95 -6.52 4.15
CA LEU A 62 16.80 -6.50 5.05
C LEU A 62 16.61 -7.86 5.73
N ASN A 63 16.62 -8.96 4.98
CA ASN A 63 16.45 -10.29 5.53
C ASN A 63 17.61 -10.68 6.46
N ILE A 64 18.86 -10.30 6.15
CA ILE A 64 20.01 -10.52 7.05
C ILE A 64 19.82 -9.76 8.37
N ASP A 65 19.46 -8.49 8.31
CA ASP A 65 19.30 -7.66 9.50
C ASP A 65 18.11 -8.11 10.36
N LEU A 66 17.00 -8.51 9.73
CA LEU A 66 15.85 -9.09 10.42
C LEU A 66 16.23 -10.43 11.07
N ALA A 67 17.02 -11.27 10.38
CA ALA A 67 17.48 -12.53 10.95
C ALA A 67 18.44 -12.32 12.15
N ALA A 68 19.21 -11.23 12.14
CA ALA A 68 20.10 -10.86 13.22
C ALA A 68 19.38 -10.27 14.46
N ALA A 69 18.07 -9.97 14.37
CA ALA A 69 17.31 -9.41 15.49
C ALA A 69 17.15 -10.39 16.67
N GLY A 70 17.25 -11.70 16.43
CA GLY A 70 17.47 -12.67 17.50
C GLY A 70 16.29 -12.95 18.43
N ASP A 71 15.05 -12.65 18.03
CA ASP A 71 13.88 -12.64 18.94
C ASP A 71 13.07 -13.95 18.97
N GLY A 72 13.51 -14.97 18.24
CA GLY A 72 12.90 -16.30 18.25
C GLY A 72 11.55 -16.39 17.53
N LEU A 73 11.18 -15.38 16.74
CA LEU A 73 9.99 -15.41 15.90
C LEU A 73 10.29 -16.10 14.56
N ASP A 74 9.32 -16.87 14.05
CA ASP A 74 9.37 -17.47 12.71
C ASP A 74 8.08 -17.15 11.95
N PHE A 75 8.18 -16.18 11.05
CA PHE A 75 7.08 -15.79 10.18
C PHE A 75 7.58 -15.27 8.82
N GLU A 76 6.71 -15.37 7.83
CA GLU A 76 6.95 -14.86 6.49
C GLU A 76 5.94 -13.75 6.17
N VAL A 77 6.45 -12.63 5.68
CA VAL A 77 5.64 -11.55 5.14
C VAL A 77 5.85 -11.49 3.64
N THR A 78 4.77 -11.57 2.88
CA THR A 78 4.82 -11.44 1.42
C THR A 78 4.08 -10.18 1.00
N LEU A 79 4.70 -9.44 0.09
CA LEU A 79 4.12 -8.31 -0.62
C LEU A 79 4.18 -8.63 -2.11
N ASP A 80 3.02 -8.94 -2.68
CA ASP A 80 2.89 -9.21 -4.10
C ASP A 80 2.28 -8.01 -4.81
N THR A 81 2.86 -7.67 -5.96
CA THR A 81 2.26 -6.74 -6.90
C THR A 81 1.90 -7.45 -8.20
N TYR A 82 0.69 -7.18 -8.68
CA TYR A 82 0.14 -7.74 -9.91
C TYR A 82 -0.13 -6.59 -10.88
N PRO A 83 0.79 -6.29 -11.81
CA PRO A 83 0.54 -5.27 -12.81
C PRO A 83 -0.68 -5.66 -13.65
N HIS A 84 -1.60 -4.73 -13.86
CA HIS A 84 -2.74 -4.96 -14.71
C HIS A 84 -2.42 -4.45 -16.12
N ASN A 85 -2.74 -5.28 -17.13
CA ASN A 85 -2.72 -4.78 -18.50
C ASN A 85 -3.94 -3.88 -18.76
N THR A 86 -3.94 -3.23 -19.92
CA THR A 86 -5.02 -2.32 -20.31
C THR A 86 -6.40 -2.99 -20.35
N ALA A 87 -6.48 -4.29 -20.65
CA ALA A 87 -7.75 -5.00 -20.66
C ALA A 87 -8.31 -5.17 -19.24
N MET A 88 -7.48 -5.63 -18.31
CA MET A 88 -7.84 -5.78 -16.89
C MET A 88 -8.21 -4.43 -16.28
N GLU A 89 -7.38 -3.40 -16.49
CA GLU A 89 -7.67 -2.03 -16.01
C GLU A 89 -9.00 -1.52 -16.57
N ARG A 90 -9.20 -1.62 -17.89
CA ARG A 90 -10.36 -1.02 -18.55
C ARG A 90 -11.67 -1.73 -18.24
N HIS A 91 -11.67 -3.05 -18.11
CA HIS A 91 -12.90 -3.85 -18.06
C HIS A 91 -13.20 -4.44 -16.69
N VAL A 92 -12.23 -4.46 -15.77
CA VAL A 92 -12.37 -5.18 -14.50
C VAL A 92 -11.97 -4.32 -13.31
N SER A 93 -10.70 -3.94 -13.21
CA SER A 93 -10.12 -3.44 -11.97
C SER A 93 -10.14 -1.92 -11.82
N GLN A 94 -10.18 -1.18 -12.94
CA GLN A 94 -9.95 0.28 -12.99
C GLN A 94 -8.69 0.71 -12.23
N SER A 95 -7.71 -0.19 -12.13
CA SER A 95 -6.53 -0.09 -11.27
C SER A 95 -5.29 -0.50 -12.04
N ASP A 96 -4.22 0.29 -11.96
CA ASP A 96 -2.93 -0.01 -12.59
C ASP A 96 -2.29 -1.30 -12.06
N PHE A 97 -2.49 -1.63 -10.78
CA PHE A 97 -1.98 -2.88 -10.20
C PHE A 97 -2.81 -3.36 -9.02
N GLY A 98 -2.69 -4.65 -8.72
CA GLY A 98 -3.16 -5.24 -7.48
C GLY A 98 -2.02 -5.42 -6.48
N LEU A 99 -2.34 -5.28 -5.19
CA LEU A 99 -1.41 -5.44 -4.08
C LEU A 99 -1.95 -6.52 -3.14
N VAL A 100 -1.17 -7.57 -2.87
CA VAL A 100 -1.53 -8.60 -1.89
C VAL A 100 -0.49 -8.61 -0.78
N LEU A 101 -0.97 -8.41 0.44
CA LEU A 101 -0.22 -8.56 1.68
C LEU A 101 -0.55 -9.92 2.26
N SER A 102 0.46 -10.67 2.68
CA SER A 102 0.24 -11.93 3.38
C SER A 102 1.18 -12.05 4.55
N TYR A 103 0.67 -12.61 5.64
CA TYR A 103 1.39 -12.91 6.85
C TYR A 103 1.19 -14.38 7.19
N ASP A 104 2.28 -15.13 7.22
CA ASP A 104 2.32 -16.55 7.55
C ASP A 104 3.16 -16.76 8.81
N ASN A 105 2.47 -16.98 9.93
CA ASN A 105 3.04 -17.29 11.23
C ASN A 105 3.23 -18.79 11.37
N ARG A 106 4.47 -19.25 11.38
CA ARG A 106 4.78 -20.69 11.47
C ARG A 106 4.61 -21.24 12.88
N ILE A 107 4.61 -20.37 13.90
CA ILE A 107 4.42 -20.73 15.31
C ILE A 107 2.94 -20.72 15.68
N LEU A 108 2.18 -19.71 15.22
CA LEU A 108 0.74 -19.56 15.48
C LEU A 108 -0.05 -19.47 14.16
N PRO A 109 -0.27 -20.59 13.44
CA PRO A 109 -0.90 -20.57 12.11
C PRO A 109 -2.33 -20.00 12.08
N LYS A 110 -3.02 -19.99 13.23
CA LYS A 110 -4.35 -19.37 13.37
C LYS A 110 -4.33 -17.85 13.24
N GLU A 111 -3.15 -17.24 13.31
CA GLU A 111 -2.96 -15.80 13.13
C GLU A 111 -2.60 -15.44 11.68
N ASN A 112 -2.55 -16.41 10.77
CA ASN A 112 -2.26 -16.18 9.37
C ASN A 112 -3.37 -15.34 8.74
N TRP A 113 -2.97 -14.39 7.90
CA TRP A 113 -3.93 -13.56 7.18
C TRP A 113 -3.38 -13.12 5.83
N SER A 114 -4.29 -12.76 4.93
CA SER A 114 -3.99 -12.14 3.64
C SER A 114 -4.88 -10.91 3.49
N LYS A 115 -4.41 -9.88 2.79
CA LYS A 115 -5.20 -8.70 2.46
C LYS A 115 -4.89 -8.25 1.04
N ALA A 116 -5.93 -8.06 0.22
CA ALA A 116 -5.78 -7.64 -1.16
C ALA A 116 -6.35 -6.25 -1.41
N TYR A 117 -5.70 -5.50 -2.31
CA TYR A 117 -6.07 -4.17 -2.72
C TYR A 117 -5.96 -4.01 -4.24
N LEU A 118 -6.89 -3.26 -4.80
CA LEU A 118 -6.83 -2.70 -6.14
C LEU A 118 -6.31 -1.27 -6.04
N VAL A 119 -5.19 -0.97 -6.70
CA VAL A 119 -4.52 0.33 -6.57
C VAL A 119 -4.51 1.07 -7.90
N GLN A 120 -5.21 2.21 -7.94
CA GLN A 120 -5.18 3.12 -9.07
C GLN A 120 -4.09 4.17 -8.88
N ALA A 121 -3.08 4.16 -9.72
CA ALA A 121 -1.96 5.07 -9.68
C ALA A 121 -2.34 6.46 -10.21
N LYS A 122 -1.85 7.51 -9.54
CA LYS A 122 -1.88 8.89 -10.03
C LYS A 122 -0.59 9.58 -9.69
N ARG A 123 -0.03 10.31 -10.65
CA ARG A 123 1.15 11.14 -10.40
C ARG A 123 0.79 12.60 -10.20
N LEU A 124 1.60 13.28 -9.44
CA LEU A 124 1.55 14.73 -9.28
C LEU A 124 2.15 15.40 -10.52
N PHE A 125 1.48 16.43 -11.01
CA PHE A 125 1.96 17.28 -12.09
C PHE A 125 2.52 18.58 -11.51
N ARG A 126 3.64 19.01 -12.06
CA ARG A 126 4.25 20.32 -11.75
C ARG A 126 3.27 21.44 -12.05
N ASN A 127 3.36 22.52 -11.30
CA ASN A 127 2.66 23.75 -11.63
C ASN A 127 3.15 24.24 -13.00
N SER A 128 2.22 24.45 -13.93
CA SER A 128 2.51 24.88 -15.29
C SER A 128 3.16 26.28 -15.37
N THR A 129 2.95 27.11 -14.35
CA THR A 129 3.51 28.48 -14.31
C THR A 129 4.94 28.50 -13.78
N SER A 130 5.23 27.81 -12.68
CA SER A 130 6.57 27.80 -12.06
C SER A 130 7.49 26.71 -12.62
N GLY A 131 6.92 25.63 -13.17
CA GLY A 131 7.67 24.43 -13.54
C GLY A 131 8.12 23.59 -12.34
N GLU A 132 7.65 23.92 -11.13
CA GLU A 132 8.03 23.28 -9.87
C GLU A 132 6.86 22.48 -9.27
N TYR A 133 7.18 21.65 -8.27
CA TYR A 133 6.18 20.99 -7.43
C TYR A 133 5.85 21.89 -6.22
N ASP A 134 5.13 22.98 -6.49
CA ASP A 134 4.70 23.93 -5.45
C ASP A 134 3.25 23.68 -4.98
N ASP A 135 2.67 24.64 -4.25
CA ASP A 135 1.32 24.53 -3.70
C ASP A 135 0.21 24.47 -4.77
N ARG A 136 0.52 24.80 -6.03
CA ARG A 136 -0.38 24.66 -7.18
C ARG A 136 -0.15 23.38 -7.97
N ALA A 137 0.77 22.51 -7.53
CA ALA A 137 0.93 21.19 -8.11
C ALA A 137 -0.33 20.35 -7.87
N MET A 138 -0.78 19.65 -8.91
CA MET A 138 -2.06 18.93 -8.91
C MET A 138 -1.93 17.51 -9.43
N PHE A 139 -2.71 16.60 -8.85
CA PHE A 139 -2.97 15.32 -9.47
C PHE A 139 -3.96 15.58 -10.60
N ARG A 140 -3.63 15.18 -11.83
CA ARG A 140 -4.60 15.35 -12.91
C ARG A 140 -5.85 14.54 -12.55
N ALA A 141 -7.00 15.20 -12.69
CA ALA A 141 -8.26 14.61 -12.31
C ALA A 141 -8.48 13.30 -13.07
N VAL A 142 -8.84 12.29 -12.30
CA VAL A 142 -9.57 11.12 -12.79
C VAL A 142 -10.73 11.65 -13.62
N ASP A 143 -10.83 11.21 -14.87
CA ASP A 143 -11.98 11.53 -15.70
C ASP A 143 -13.28 11.22 -14.91
N ASN A 144 -14.29 12.07 -15.04
CA ASN A 144 -15.56 11.91 -14.32
C ASN A 144 -16.09 10.48 -14.47
N GLU A 145 -15.95 9.91 -15.66
CA GLU A 145 -16.35 8.54 -15.98
C GLU A 145 -15.54 7.50 -15.20
N GLN A 146 -14.20 7.62 -15.14
CA GLN A 146 -13.36 6.72 -14.35
C GLN A 146 -13.68 6.81 -12.85
N GLN A 147 -14.01 7.99 -12.33
CA GLN A 147 -14.40 8.12 -10.91
C GLN A 147 -15.74 7.45 -10.62
N ILE A 148 -16.72 7.56 -11.54
CA ILE A 148 -18.01 6.87 -11.42
C ILE A 148 -17.79 5.36 -11.42
N ARG A 149 -16.95 4.85 -12.33
CA ARG A 149 -16.52 3.46 -12.40
C ARG A 149 -15.88 2.97 -11.10
N LEU A 150 -14.92 3.73 -10.56
CA LEU A 150 -14.28 3.40 -9.28
C LEU A 150 -15.26 3.37 -8.11
N ARG A 151 -16.26 4.27 -8.08
CA ARG A 151 -17.31 4.26 -7.05
C ARG A 151 -18.22 3.03 -7.16
N ARG A 152 -18.58 2.63 -8.38
CA ARG A 152 -19.35 1.41 -8.62
C ARG A 152 -18.58 0.18 -8.14
N LEU A 153 -17.31 0.07 -8.50
CA LEU A 153 -16.44 -0.99 -8.01
C LEU A 153 -16.32 -0.98 -6.49
N ALA A 154 -16.19 0.19 -5.86
CA ALA A 154 -16.15 0.31 -4.41
C ALA A 154 -17.46 -0.12 -3.75
N THR A 155 -18.61 0.12 -4.39
CA THR A 155 -19.91 -0.39 -3.91
C THR A 155 -20.00 -1.92 -3.99
N ILE A 156 -19.42 -2.52 -5.02
CA ILE A 156 -19.45 -3.98 -5.24
C ILE A 156 -18.44 -4.71 -4.34
N LEU A 157 -17.19 -4.23 -4.32
CA LEU A 157 -16.06 -4.90 -3.66
C LEU A 157 -15.79 -4.39 -2.23
N GLY A 158 -16.39 -3.27 -1.84
CA GLY A 158 -16.14 -2.55 -0.60
C GLY A 158 -15.14 -1.40 -0.76
N ASP A 159 -15.40 -0.27 -0.09
CA ASP A 159 -14.57 0.94 -0.17
C ASP A 159 -13.11 0.73 0.25
N ASP A 160 -12.85 -0.25 1.10
CA ASP A 160 -11.50 -0.58 1.56
C ASP A 160 -10.68 -1.40 0.57
N ALA A 161 -11.33 -2.04 -0.41
CA ALA A 161 -10.64 -2.85 -1.42
C ALA A 161 -9.91 -1.98 -2.46
N LEU A 162 -10.34 -0.73 -2.66
CA LEU A 162 -9.75 0.18 -3.65
C LEU A 162 -8.97 1.31 -2.99
N ARG A 163 -7.78 1.60 -3.52
CA ARG A 163 -6.93 2.70 -3.08
C ARG A 163 -6.42 3.50 -4.27
N TYR A 164 -6.17 4.79 -4.06
CA TYR A 164 -5.29 5.56 -4.92
C TYR A 164 -3.84 5.42 -4.47
N GLY A 165 -2.94 5.07 -5.39
CA GLY A 165 -1.49 5.17 -5.23
C GLY A 165 -1.01 6.52 -5.78
N LEU A 166 -0.73 7.47 -4.91
CA LEU A 166 -0.40 8.85 -5.26
C LEU A 166 1.12 9.04 -5.23
N PHE A 167 1.71 9.30 -6.40
CA PHE A 167 3.14 9.55 -6.57
C PHE A 167 3.43 11.05 -6.57
N CYS A 168 4.28 11.50 -5.66
CA CYS A 168 4.80 12.86 -5.57
C CYS A 168 6.29 12.88 -5.20
N PRO A 169 7.00 14.01 -5.40
CA PRO A 169 8.33 14.17 -4.83
C PRO A 169 8.29 14.12 -3.30
N GLN A 170 9.39 13.65 -2.70
CA GLN A 170 9.58 13.75 -1.26
C GLN A 170 9.70 15.23 -0.83
N THR A 171 9.28 15.53 0.40
CA THR A 171 9.25 16.89 0.96
C THR A 171 10.55 17.69 0.78
N PRO A 172 11.77 17.10 0.90
CA PRO A 172 13.03 17.84 0.72
C PRO A 172 13.22 18.38 -0.71
N ALA A 173 12.58 17.75 -1.70
CA ALA A 173 12.64 18.18 -3.10
C ALA A 173 11.60 19.27 -3.44
N LEU A 174 10.72 19.64 -2.51
CA LEU A 174 9.76 20.71 -2.69
C LEU A 174 10.40 22.09 -2.41
N PRO A 175 9.90 23.17 -3.04
CA PRO A 175 10.34 24.53 -2.75
C PRO A 175 10.19 24.87 -1.26
N ASN A 176 11.10 25.67 -0.71
CA ASN A 176 11.18 25.94 0.74
C ASN A 176 9.84 26.37 1.36
N VAL A 177 9.12 27.29 0.70
CA VAL A 177 7.81 27.77 1.19
C VAL A 177 6.79 26.63 1.24
N THR A 178 6.71 25.84 0.17
CA THR A 178 5.80 24.68 0.06
C THR A 178 6.16 23.62 1.11
N ARG A 179 7.44 23.30 1.24
CA ARG A 179 7.96 22.35 2.24
C ARG A 179 7.61 22.77 3.66
N THR A 180 7.75 24.05 4.02
CA THR A 180 7.33 24.56 5.34
C THR A 180 5.84 24.38 5.57
N LYS A 181 4.99 24.67 4.57
CA LYS A 181 3.53 24.43 4.65
C LYS A 181 3.23 22.94 4.86
N VAL A 182 3.86 22.06 4.09
CA VAL A 182 3.69 20.60 4.21
C VAL A 182 4.07 20.11 5.61
N ARG A 183 5.23 20.53 6.14
CA ARG A 183 5.67 20.18 7.50
C ARG A 183 4.67 20.63 8.57
N ALA A 184 4.12 21.83 8.44
CA ALA A 184 3.09 22.32 9.35
C ALA A 184 1.80 21.47 9.28
N LEU A 185 1.38 21.06 8.09
CA LEU A 185 0.23 20.17 7.90
C LEU A 185 0.46 18.78 8.53
N HIS A 186 1.63 18.18 8.31
CA HIS A 186 1.98 16.89 8.91
C HIS A 186 1.98 16.96 10.43
N THR A 187 2.61 17.99 11.01
CA THR A 187 2.65 18.20 12.47
C THR A 187 1.24 18.27 13.05
N ARG A 188 0.35 19.01 12.38
CA ARG A 188 -1.07 19.09 12.77
C ARG A 188 -1.76 17.72 12.70
N SER A 189 -1.59 16.98 11.62
CA SER A 189 -2.27 15.68 11.44
C SER A 189 -1.75 14.58 12.38
N LEU A 190 -0.45 14.59 12.70
CA LEU A 190 0.19 13.60 13.56
C LEU A 190 -0.15 13.76 15.05
N SER A 191 -0.58 14.95 15.47
CA SER A 191 -0.98 15.23 16.87
C SER A 191 -2.01 14.23 17.45
N SER A 192 -2.75 13.52 16.58
CA SER A 192 -3.80 12.56 16.95
C SER A 192 -3.39 11.07 16.87
N LYS A 193 -2.15 10.75 16.46
CA LYS A 193 -1.78 9.39 15.97
C LYS A 193 -0.62 8.70 16.68
N ILE A 194 0.04 9.35 17.63
CA ILE A 194 1.34 8.88 18.20
C ILE A 194 1.18 7.81 19.31
N PHE A 195 -0.04 7.39 19.66
CA PHE A 195 -0.28 6.61 20.88
C PHE A 195 -0.46 5.08 20.70
N ASP A 196 0.02 4.49 19.59
CA ASP A 196 0.12 3.02 19.47
C ASP A 196 1.50 2.53 19.95
N TYR A 197 1.54 1.49 20.79
CA TYR A 197 2.72 1.05 21.56
C TYR A 197 3.90 0.59 20.69
N SER A 198 3.65 0.09 19.48
CA SER A 198 4.73 -0.40 18.59
C SER A 198 4.90 0.50 17.37
N GLY A 199 3.91 0.54 16.46
CA GLY A 199 3.95 1.37 15.26
C GLY A 199 3.98 2.87 15.55
N GLY A 200 3.25 3.32 16.57
CA GLY A 200 3.24 4.73 16.99
C GLY A 200 4.55 5.19 17.64
N LEU A 201 5.20 4.31 18.41
CA LEU A 201 6.50 4.59 19.03
C LEU A 201 7.62 4.69 17.98
N GLU A 202 7.66 3.76 17.03
CA GLU A 202 8.63 3.82 15.93
C GLU A 202 8.35 5.01 15.00
N LEU A 203 7.07 5.36 14.76
CA LEU A 203 6.71 6.59 14.07
C LEU A 203 7.23 7.82 14.82
N ARG A 204 7.04 7.89 16.14
CA ARG A 204 7.58 8.98 16.97
C ARG A 204 9.10 9.06 16.85
N ASP A 205 9.80 7.94 16.99
CA ASP A 205 11.26 7.89 16.96
C ASP A 205 11.80 8.25 15.58
N PHE A 206 11.13 7.80 14.52
CA PHE A 206 11.41 8.19 13.15
C PHE A 206 11.24 9.70 12.96
N LEU A 207 10.11 10.26 13.40
CA LEU A 207 9.85 11.70 13.32
C LEU A 207 10.89 12.53 14.08
N ALA A 208 11.29 12.07 15.26
CA ALA A 208 12.30 12.73 16.07
C ALA A 208 13.68 12.76 15.39
N ARG A 209 14.06 11.70 14.66
CA ARG A 209 15.34 11.62 13.94
C ARG A 209 15.33 12.39 12.63
N ASN A 210 14.24 12.34 11.87
CA ASN A 210 14.16 12.86 10.51
C ASN A 210 13.55 14.27 10.42
N GLY A 211 12.97 14.79 11.51
CA GLY A 211 12.34 16.11 11.53
C GLY A 211 11.03 16.19 10.73
N GLY A 212 10.43 15.05 10.38
CA GLY A 212 9.17 14.97 9.67
C GLY A 212 9.04 13.72 8.80
N ILE A 213 8.04 13.74 7.91
CA ILE A 213 7.71 12.64 6.99
C ILE A 213 8.04 13.06 5.57
N ASP A 214 8.91 12.28 4.94
CA ASP A 214 9.43 12.54 3.59
C ASP A 214 8.97 11.51 2.58
N ALA A 215 7.68 11.20 2.62
CA ALA A 215 7.08 10.22 1.73
C ALA A 215 6.73 10.83 0.36
N GLY A 216 7.06 10.09 -0.69
CA GLY A 216 6.69 10.39 -2.05
C GLY A 216 5.69 9.41 -2.66
N ILE A 217 5.36 8.31 -1.97
CA ILE A 217 4.28 7.39 -2.30
C ILE A 217 3.25 7.43 -1.19
N TRP A 218 2.00 7.73 -1.54
CA TRP A 218 0.88 7.83 -0.60
C TRP A 218 -0.29 6.97 -1.04
N LEU A 219 -0.89 6.26 -0.10
CA LEU A 219 -2.07 5.44 -0.32
C LEU A 219 -3.28 6.17 0.27
N ARG A 220 -4.29 6.45 -0.55
CA ARG A 220 -5.52 7.15 -0.15
C ARG A 220 -6.75 6.31 -0.46
N SER A 221 -7.81 6.43 0.35
CA SER A 221 -9.13 5.91 -0.04
C SER A 221 -9.60 6.52 -1.38
N THR A 222 -10.36 5.75 -2.16
CA THR A 222 -10.98 6.24 -3.41
C THR A 222 -12.23 7.11 -3.18
N VAL A 223 -12.64 7.28 -1.93
CA VAL A 223 -13.71 8.21 -1.53
C VAL A 223 -13.22 9.65 -1.68
N GLY A 224 -13.53 10.23 -2.85
CA GLY A 224 -13.08 11.58 -3.24
C GLY A 224 -12.05 11.54 -4.37
N ARG A 225 -11.72 12.70 -4.92
CA ARG A 225 -10.70 12.80 -5.98
C ARG A 225 -9.38 13.29 -5.39
N PRO A 226 -8.23 12.74 -5.80
CA PRO A 226 -6.97 13.40 -5.52
C PRO A 226 -6.93 14.71 -6.32
N THR A 227 -6.83 15.86 -5.64
CA THR A 227 -6.84 17.17 -6.32
C THR A 227 -5.45 17.80 -6.36
N SER A 228 -4.85 18.04 -5.20
CA SER A 228 -3.66 18.88 -5.05
C SER A 228 -2.66 18.33 -4.05
N LEU A 229 -1.41 18.77 -4.17
CA LEU A 229 -0.35 18.44 -3.21
C LEU A 229 -0.73 18.86 -1.77
N MET A 230 -1.32 20.05 -1.61
CA MET A 230 -1.71 20.55 -0.29
C MET A 230 -2.88 19.76 0.31
N GLU A 231 -3.88 19.37 -0.51
CA GLU A 231 -4.98 18.52 -0.01
C GLU A 231 -4.45 17.15 0.43
N LEU A 232 -3.57 16.52 -0.35
CA LEU A 232 -2.93 15.26 0.02
C LEU A 232 -2.27 15.35 1.41
N HIS A 233 -1.43 16.35 1.63
CA HIS A 233 -0.71 16.48 2.89
C HIS A 233 -1.58 16.98 4.05
N ASN A 234 -2.69 17.68 3.77
CA ASN A 234 -3.70 18.01 4.79
C ASN A 234 -4.43 16.76 5.32
N GLU A 235 -4.58 15.76 4.44
CA GLU A 235 -5.21 14.47 4.71
C GLU A 235 -4.24 13.37 5.19
N ALA A 236 -2.95 13.70 5.31
CA ALA A 236 -1.93 12.80 5.83
C ALA A 236 -2.35 12.18 7.18
N PHE A 237 -2.23 10.86 7.32
CA PHE A 237 -2.66 10.04 8.46
C PHE A 237 -4.15 10.08 8.81
N LYS A 238 -4.99 10.77 8.02
CA LYS A 238 -6.45 10.76 8.15
C LYS A 238 -7.06 9.83 7.11
N SER A 239 -6.97 10.23 5.85
CA SER A 239 -7.49 9.49 4.70
C SER A 239 -6.40 9.13 3.68
N ALA A 240 -5.19 9.69 3.82
CA ALA A 240 -4.01 9.34 3.05
C ALA A 240 -2.85 8.93 3.99
N VAL A 241 -2.21 7.81 3.72
CA VAL A 241 -1.10 7.27 4.55
C VAL A 241 0.11 7.04 3.65
N PRO A 242 1.34 7.39 4.08
CA PRO A 242 2.54 7.03 3.32
C PRO A 242 2.62 5.52 3.07
N PHE A 243 3.17 5.09 1.94
CA PHE A 243 3.28 3.67 1.61
C PHE A 243 3.98 2.86 2.70
N THR A 244 5.12 3.34 3.20
CA THR A 244 5.85 2.71 4.32
C THR A 244 4.94 2.43 5.51
N TRP A 245 4.19 3.45 5.96
CA TRP A 245 3.29 3.34 7.11
C TRP A 245 2.06 2.49 6.80
N PHE A 246 1.51 2.58 5.59
CA PHE A 246 0.42 1.72 5.15
C PHE A 246 0.82 0.25 5.25
N ILE A 247 2.03 -0.13 4.80
CA ILE A 247 2.53 -1.50 4.91
C ILE A 247 2.72 -1.89 6.38
N ILE A 248 3.42 -1.06 7.16
CA ILE A 248 3.70 -1.34 8.59
C ILE A 248 2.42 -1.56 9.40
N GLU A 249 1.41 -0.71 9.22
CA GLU A 249 0.14 -0.78 9.96
C GLU A 249 -0.56 -2.14 9.81
N HIS A 250 -0.33 -2.87 8.71
CA HIS A 250 -0.88 -4.22 8.55
C HIS A 250 -0.16 -5.29 9.36
N PHE A 251 1.13 -5.09 9.64
CA PHE A 251 2.00 -6.09 10.26
C PHE A 251 2.37 -5.77 11.71
N THR A 252 1.92 -4.64 12.23
CA THR A 252 1.96 -4.28 13.65
C THR A 252 0.55 -4.37 14.20
N LEU A 253 0.27 -5.35 15.06
CA LEU A 253 -1.04 -5.58 15.68
C LEU A 253 -1.72 -4.27 16.07
N THR A 254 -2.77 -3.87 15.34
CA THR A 254 -3.70 -2.86 15.84
C THR A 254 -4.61 -3.52 16.88
N PHE A 255 -4.08 -3.81 18.07
CA PHE A 255 -4.93 -4.00 19.24
C PHE A 255 -5.68 -2.67 19.43
N ALA A 256 -6.99 -2.65 19.14
CA ALA A 256 -7.94 -1.55 19.38
C ALA A 256 -8.20 -0.51 18.26
N ARG A 257 -8.53 -0.95 17.04
CA ARG A 257 -9.47 -0.16 16.20
C ARG A 257 -10.70 -0.89 15.68
N THR A 258 -10.72 -2.21 15.81
CA THR A 258 -11.90 -3.03 15.55
C THR A 258 -12.78 -3.13 16.80
N THR A 259 -12.27 -3.47 17.98
CA THR A 259 -13.13 -3.84 19.14
C THR A 259 -13.91 -2.72 19.86
N LEU A 260 -13.51 -1.44 19.80
CA LEU A 260 -14.27 -0.34 20.44
C LEU A 260 -15.29 0.35 19.51
N ARG A 261 -15.28 0.01 18.22
CA ARG A 261 -16.36 0.38 17.28
C ARG A 261 -17.25 -0.82 16.93
N GLU A 262 -16.69 -2.04 16.99
CA GLU A 262 -17.41 -3.31 16.79
C GLU A 262 -18.41 -3.66 17.89
N THR A 263 -18.36 -3.02 19.06
CA THR A 263 -19.33 -3.24 20.14
C THR A 263 -20.55 -2.30 20.10
N LEU A 264 -20.61 -1.36 19.16
CA LEU A 264 -21.76 -0.47 18.96
C LEU A 264 -22.37 -0.52 17.54
N ASP A 265 -21.64 -1.05 16.55
CA ASP A 265 -22.13 -1.20 15.17
C ASP A 265 -22.63 -2.62 14.82
N SER A 266 -22.97 -3.46 15.80
CA SER A 266 -23.65 -4.75 15.58
C SER A 266 -25.13 -4.60 15.16
N ILE A 267 -25.48 -3.47 14.56
CA ILE A 267 -26.73 -3.22 13.86
C ILE A 267 -26.40 -3.16 12.37
N VAL A 268 -26.45 -4.32 11.72
CA VAL A 268 -26.68 -4.53 10.28
C VAL A 268 -26.07 -3.46 9.37
N THR A 269 -24.77 -3.56 9.07
CA THR A 269 -24.19 -2.91 7.88
C THR A 269 -23.83 -3.98 6.84
N PRO A 270 -24.40 -3.94 5.63
CA PRO A 270 -23.97 -4.80 4.53
C PRO A 270 -22.63 -4.28 3.98
N GLY A 271 -21.65 -5.16 3.73
CA GLY A 271 -20.45 -4.80 2.96
C GLY A 271 -19.09 -4.96 3.66
N ARG A 272 -18.88 -6.01 4.48
CA ARG A 272 -17.50 -6.41 4.77
C ARG A 272 -16.88 -6.94 3.47
N PRO A 273 -15.77 -6.37 2.96
CA PRO A 273 -15.19 -6.80 1.69
C PRO A 273 -14.77 -8.27 1.80
N ASP A 274 -15.27 -9.10 0.90
CA ASP A 274 -14.81 -10.48 0.72
C ASP A 274 -13.38 -10.41 0.19
N ASN A 275 -12.43 -10.44 1.12
CA ASN A 275 -11.02 -10.27 0.82
C ASN A 275 -10.48 -11.38 -0.09
N ASP A 276 -11.03 -12.58 0.01
CA ASP A 276 -10.64 -13.70 -0.84
C ASP A 276 -11.11 -13.45 -2.28
N ARG A 277 -12.33 -12.92 -2.44
CA ARG A 277 -12.82 -12.47 -3.75
C ARG A 277 -11.96 -11.36 -4.35
N VAL A 278 -11.59 -10.32 -3.58
CA VAL A 278 -10.71 -9.24 -4.07
C VAL A 278 -9.35 -9.80 -4.47
N ARG A 279 -8.79 -10.72 -3.68
CA ARG A 279 -7.54 -11.41 -4.00
C ARG A 279 -7.66 -12.17 -5.31
N GLN A 280 -8.71 -12.97 -5.51
CA GLN A 280 -8.94 -13.72 -6.74
C GLN A 280 -8.99 -12.80 -7.97
N ILE A 281 -9.66 -11.65 -7.86
CA ILE A 281 -9.69 -10.63 -8.94
C ILE A 281 -8.29 -10.09 -9.21
N VAL A 282 -7.55 -9.68 -8.17
CA VAL A 282 -6.17 -9.17 -8.28
C VAL A 282 -5.25 -10.18 -8.96
N THR A 283 -5.36 -11.46 -8.60
CA THR A 283 -4.50 -12.52 -9.10
C THR A 283 -4.87 -13.01 -10.50
N GLY A 284 -5.98 -12.54 -11.07
CA GLY A 284 -6.41 -12.95 -12.40
C GLY A 284 -7.27 -14.22 -12.44
N ASP A 285 -7.93 -14.59 -11.35
CA ASP A 285 -8.84 -15.73 -11.35
C ASP A 285 -9.98 -15.49 -12.35
N HIS A 286 -10.09 -16.40 -13.32
CA HIS A 286 -10.98 -16.21 -14.45
C HIS A 286 -12.46 -16.27 -14.05
N GLN A 287 -12.82 -17.05 -13.03
CA GLN A 287 -14.20 -17.13 -12.56
C GLN A 287 -14.57 -15.84 -11.82
N ALA A 288 -13.75 -15.40 -10.87
CA ALA A 288 -14.00 -14.18 -10.10
C ALA A 288 -14.05 -12.93 -11.01
N ILE A 289 -13.18 -12.86 -12.03
CA ILE A 289 -13.23 -11.78 -13.03
C ILE A 289 -14.54 -11.79 -13.80
N ARG A 290 -15.00 -12.96 -14.28
CA ARG A 290 -16.26 -13.04 -15.04
C ARG A 290 -17.48 -12.71 -14.20
N GLU A 291 -17.49 -13.11 -12.94
CA GLU A 291 -18.54 -12.75 -12.00
C GLU A 291 -18.58 -11.22 -11.77
N LEU A 292 -17.42 -10.60 -11.56
CA LEU A 292 -17.33 -9.15 -11.42
C LEU A 292 -17.79 -8.41 -12.69
N ILE A 293 -17.42 -8.86 -13.88
CA ILE A 293 -17.87 -8.25 -15.15
C ILE A 293 -19.40 -8.27 -15.25
N LYS A 294 -20.04 -9.40 -14.93
CA LYS A 294 -21.51 -9.51 -14.93
C LYS A 294 -22.16 -8.56 -13.93
N GLU A 295 -21.58 -8.39 -12.75
CA GLU A 295 -22.09 -7.44 -11.74
C GLU A 295 -21.93 -5.99 -12.20
N LEU A 296 -20.84 -5.67 -12.89
CA LEU A 296 -20.63 -4.35 -13.49
C LEU A 296 -21.65 -4.09 -14.62
N GLU A 297 -21.92 -5.07 -15.48
CA GLU A 297 -22.96 -4.99 -16.51
C GLU A 297 -24.34 -4.74 -15.87
N GLN A 298 -24.69 -5.48 -14.82
CA GLN A 298 -25.93 -5.28 -14.07
C GLN A 298 -26.01 -3.90 -13.40
N ALA A 299 -24.87 -3.33 -13.01
CA ALA A 299 -24.75 -1.98 -12.47
C ALA A 299 -24.74 -0.87 -13.56
N GLY A 300 -24.90 -1.23 -14.84
CA GLY A 300 -25.01 -0.29 -15.96
C GLY A 300 -23.68 0.09 -16.61
N GLU A 301 -22.65 -0.74 -16.51
CA GLU A 301 -21.45 -0.66 -17.36
C GLU A 301 -21.69 -1.44 -18.67
N ASP A 302 -22.11 -0.75 -19.74
CA ASP A 302 -22.21 -1.37 -21.07
C ASP A 302 -20.82 -1.46 -21.71
N ARG A 303 -20.17 -2.62 -21.58
CA ARG A 303 -18.91 -2.89 -22.29
C ARG A 303 -18.85 -4.33 -22.79
N ASP A 304 -18.57 -4.48 -24.07
CA ASP A 304 -18.06 -5.74 -24.63
C ASP A 304 -16.68 -6.03 -24.01
N ALA A 305 -16.66 -6.74 -22.89
CA ALA A 305 -15.43 -7.25 -22.31
C ALA A 305 -14.90 -8.40 -23.19
N PRO A 306 -13.58 -8.45 -23.44
CA PRO A 306 -13.01 -9.57 -24.18
C PRO A 306 -13.27 -10.90 -23.45
N ALA A 307 -13.49 -11.97 -24.22
CA ALA A 307 -13.82 -13.29 -23.67
C ALA A 307 -12.74 -13.87 -22.74
N THR A 308 -11.51 -13.37 -22.87
CA THR A 308 -10.36 -13.70 -22.01
C THR A 308 -9.68 -12.41 -21.57
N ILE A 309 -9.42 -12.32 -20.27
CA ILE A 309 -8.64 -11.24 -19.66
C ILE A 309 -7.49 -11.91 -18.94
N THR A 310 -6.27 -11.59 -19.36
CA THR A 310 -5.04 -12.10 -18.74
C THR A 310 -4.48 -11.05 -17.80
N VAL A 311 -3.88 -11.47 -16.70
CA VAL A 311 -3.08 -10.60 -15.83
C VAL A 311 -1.60 -10.72 -16.21
N LEU A 312 -0.82 -9.66 -16.03
CA LEU A 312 0.62 -9.69 -16.29
C LEU A 312 1.33 -10.56 -15.22
N PRO A 313 2.58 -10.99 -15.46
CA PRO A 313 3.34 -11.74 -14.48
C PRO A 313 3.38 -11.03 -13.11
N ARG A 314 3.21 -11.83 -12.05
CA ARG A 314 3.31 -11.41 -10.66
C ARG A 314 4.75 -10.97 -10.35
N HIS A 315 4.88 -9.86 -9.65
CA HIS A 315 6.11 -9.44 -8.99
C HIS A 315 5.98 -9.67 -7.49
N THR A 316 7.04 -10.15 -6.85
CA THR A 316 6.99 -10.52 -5.44
C THR A 316 8.25 -10.09 -4.72
N ILE A 317 8.06 -9.44 -3.57
CA ILE A 317 9.01 -9.56 -2.48
C ILE A 317 8.44 -10.46 -1.38
N SER A 318 9.28 -11.40 -0.95
CA SER A 318 9.08 -12.15 0.29
C SER A 318 10.10 -11.64 1.30
N VAL A 319 9.62 -10.95 2.33
CA VAL A 319 10.40 -10.57 3.50
C VAL A 319 10.23 -11.70 4.52
N ARG A 320 11.29 -12.46 4.75
CA ARG A 320 11.26 -13.61 5.64
C ARG A 320 11.98 -13.27 6.94
N VAL A 321 11.25 -13.27 8.04
CA VAL A 321 11.83 -13.21 9.39
C VAL A 321 11.87 -14.63 9.93
N THR A 322 13.00 -15.29 9.73
CA THR A 322 13.23 -16.63 10.28
C THR A 322 14.43 -16.55 11.22
N VAL A 323 14.20 -16.74 12.52
CA VAL A 323 15.28 -16.80 13.51
C VAL A 323 15.03 -17.90 14.54
N GLY A 324 15.92 -18.90 14.57
CA GLY A 324 15.91 -20.01 15.51
C GLY A 324 15.41 -21.31 14.88
N GLY A 325 16.14 -22.41 15.07
CA GLY A 325 15.85 -23.70 14.43
C GLY A 325 14.41 -24.16 14.65
N ALA A 326 13.82 -24.78 13.62
CA ALA A 326 12.46 -25.28 13.59
C ALA A 326 12.01 -25.79 14.97
N LEU A 327 11.19 -24.99 15.66
CA LEU A 327 10.47 -25.48 16.83
C LEU A 327 9.50 -26.54 16.33
N LEU A 328 9.54 -27.72 16.96
CA LEU A 328 8.61 -28.80 16.65
C LEU A 328 7.18 -28.29 16.82
N PRO A 329 6.25 -28.64 15.91
CA PRO A 329 4.85 -28.26 16.03
C PRO A 329 4.30 -28.66 17.41
N ASP A 330 3.54 -27.76 18.02
CA ASP A 330 2.95 -27.96 19.34
C ASP A 330 1.81 -28.99 19.26
N GLU A 331 2.15 -30.28 19.32
CA GLU A 331 1.23 -31.41 19.30
C GLU A 331 0.73 -31.80 20.71
N ALA A 332 0.47 -30.82 21.60
CA ALA A 332 -0.12 -31.12 22.90
C ALA A 332 -1.64 -30.86 22.88
N PRO A 333 -2.50 -31.88 22.70
CA PRO A 333 -3.86 -31.77 23.19
C PRO A 333 -3.79 -31.69 24.72
N ALA A 334 -4.31 -30.61 25.28
CA ALA A 334 -4.54 -30.50 26.71
C ALA A 334 -5.55 -31.58 27.13
N HIS A 335 -5.06 -32.77 27.46
CA HIS A 335 -5.78 -33.73 28.26
C HIS A 335 -5.80 -33.18 29.69
N ILE A 336 -6.93 -32.57 30.03
CA ILE A 336 -7.34 -32.35 31.40
C ILE A 336 -7.95 -33.68 31.84
N ASP A 337 -7.26 -34.38 32.74
CA ASP A 337 -7.82 -35.52 33.49
C ASP A 337 -8.78 -35.04 34.59
#